data_AF-A0AAD5N1H5-F1
#
_entry.id   AF-A0AAD5N1H5-F1
#
_cell.length_a   1.000
_cell.length_b   1.000
_cell.length_c   1.000
_cell.angle_alpha   90.00
_cell.angle_beta   90.00
_cell.angle_gamma   90.00
#
_symmetry.space_group_name_H-M   'P 1'
#
loop_
_entity.id
_entity.type
_entity.pdbx_description
1 polymer ?
#
loop_
_entity_poly.entity_id
_entity_poly.type
_entity_poly.pdbx_seq_one_letter_code
_entity_poly.pdbx_strand_id
1 'polypeptide(L)'
;MGEAGAIQRIVESANDSTINCKLLAAFAQEAWGRAALRESGALDFLISRLSSTDFRSRDRLTIVQPLHHFVHDTSGMAHLARNRVFVDTVVKDVTEFVSEWGVLCKPEIISDEYQYRPQ
;
A
#
# COMPACT_ATOMS: atom_id res chain seq x y z
N MET A 1 -15.99 18.88 -13.65
CA MET A 1 -15.13 19.98 -13.15
C MET A 1 -15.15 20.16 -11.62
N GLY A 2 -16.07 19.54 -10.85
CA GLY A 2 -16.12 19.69 -9.39
C GLY A 2 -15.13 18.82 -8.59
N GLU A 3 -14.80 17.62 -9.09
CA GLU A 3 -13.98 16.62 -8.37
C GLU A 3 -12.51 17.01 -8.25
N ALA A 4 -11.92 17.56 -9.33
CA ALA A 4 -10.55 18.06 -9.31
C ALA A 4 -10.33 19.15 -8.24
N GLY A 5 -11.36 19.99 -8.00
CA GLY A 5 -11.30 21.04 -6.98
C GLY A 5 -11.41 20.51 -5.54
N ALA A 6 -11.91 19.30 -5.33
CA ALA A 6 -11.93 18.67 -4.01
C ALA A 6 -10.58 18.03 -3.67
N ILE A 7 -9.97 17.32 -4.63
CA ILE A 7 -8.64 16.72 -4.49
C ILE A 7 -7.60 17.80 -4.17
N GLN A 8 -7.57 18.87 -4.97
CA GLN A 8 -6.65 19.99 -4.81
C GLN A 8 -6.73 20.61 -3.41
N ARG A 9 -7.95 20.89 -2.94
CA ARG A 9 -8.18 21.48 -1.61
C ARG A 9 -7.66 20.62 -0.47
N ILE A 10 -7.80 19.29 -0.58
CA ILE A 10 -7.30 18.36 0.45
C ILE A 10 -5.78 18.40 0.47
N VAL A 11 -5.14 18.31 -0.69
CA VAL A 11 -3.67 18.35 -0.81
C VAL A 11 -3.11 19.67 -0.28
N GLU A 12 -3.70 20.80 -0.68
CA GLU A 12 -3.29 22.14 -0.24
C GLU A 12 -3.51 22.37 1.26
N SER A 13 -4.58 21.80 1.83
CA SER A 13 -4.84 21.91 3.27
C SER A 13 -3.86 21.10 4.12
N ALA A 14 -3.08 20.19 3.50
CA ALA A 14 -2.21 19.22 4.17
C ALA A 14 -2.90 18.43 5.30
N ASN A 15 -4.23 18.34 5.26
CA ASN A 15 -5.01 17.69 6.31
C ASN A 15 -5.00 16.18 6.09
N ASP A 16 -4.19 15.49 6.88
CA ASP A 16 -3.92 14.06 6.83
C ASP A 16 -4.92 13.20 7.60
N SER A 17 -6.09 13.76 7.91
CA SER A 17 -7.17 13.02 8.54
C SER A 17 -7.54 11.76 7.75
N THR A 18 -7.89 10.70 8.49
CA THR A 18 -8.29 9.42 7.91
C THR A 18 -9.49 9.58 6.96
N ILE A 19 -10.38 10.56 7.20
CA ILE A 19 -11.52 10.87 6.33
C ILE A 19 -11.06 11.39 4.96
N ASN A 20 -10.10 12.31 4.93
CA ASN A 20 -9.55 12.82 3.68
C ASN A 20 -8.83 11.73 2.89
N CYS A 21 -8.10 10.84 3.59
CA CYS A 21 -7.48 9.69 2.95
C CYS A 21 -8.52 8.75 2.32
N LYS A 22 -9.65 8.49 3.01
CA LYS A 22 -10.79 7.71 2.45
C LYS A 22 -11.38 8.37 1.21
N LEU A 23 -11.54 9.69 1.24
CA LEU A 23 -12.11 10.43 0.12
C LEU A 23 -11.18 10.41 -1.10
N LEU A 24 -9.88 10.67 -0.91
CA LEU A 24 -8.88 10.54 -1.96
C LEU A 24 -8.81 9.09 -2.50
N ALA A 25 -8.89 8.10 -1.62
CA ALA A 25 -8.92 6.69 -1.97
C ALA A 25 -10.08 6.32 -2.90
N ALA A 26 -11.26 6.94 -2.71
CA ALA A 26 -12.42 6.68 -3.55
C ALA A 26 -12.18 7.07 -5.02
N PHE A 27 -11.48 8.17 -5.28
CA PHE A 27 -11.12 8.59 -6.64
C PHE A 27 -10.19 7.59 -7.35
N ALA A 28 -9.45 6.75 -6.63
CA ALA A 28 -8.55 5.78 -7.23
C ALA A 28 -9.29 4.62 -7.95
N GLN A 29 -10.58 4.40 -7.67
CA GLN A 29 -11.36 3.35 -8.31
C GLN A 29 -11.52 3.59 -9.81
N GLU A 30 -11.64 4.85 -10.22
CA GLU A 30 -11.87 5.24 -11.61
C GLU A 30 -10.59 5.66 -12.32
N ALA A 31 -10.51 5.40 -13.63
CA ALA A 31 -9.32 5.71 -14.42
C ALA A 31 -9.00 7.22 -14.43
N TRP A 32 -10.01 8.07 -14.54
CA TRP A 32 -9.84 9.53 -14.53
C TRP A 32 -9.49 10.06 -13.14
N GLY A 33 -10.07 9.49 -12.09
CA GLY A 33 -9.71 9.84 -10.72
C GLY A 33 -8.25 9.47 -10.41
N ARG A 34 -7.75 8.31 -10.88
CA ARG A 34 -6.31 7.98 -10.78
C ARG A 34 -5.42 8.98 -11.51
N ALA A 35 -5.80 9.43 -12.70
CA ALA A 35 -5.06 10.47 -13.41
C ALA A 35 -5.02 11.78 -12.60
N ALA A 36 -6.18 12.23 -12.11
CA ALA A 36 -6.29 13.43 -11.29
C ALA A 36 -5.47 13.35 -9.99
N LEU A 37 -5.46 12.19 -9.32
CA LEU A 37 -4.67 11.97 -8.12
C LEU A 37 -3.15 12.05 -8.38
N ARG A 38 -2.68 11.60 -9.55
CA ARG A 38 -1.28 11.76 -9.96
C ARG A 38 -0.94 13.20 -10.28
N GLU A 39 -1.77 13.85 -11.10
CA GLU A 39 -1.52 15.20 -11.62
C GLU A 39 -1.56 16.27 -10.52
N SER A 40 -2.37 16.06 -9.48
CA SER A 40 -2.50 16.97 -8.34
C SER A 40 -1.51 16.70 -7.19
N GLY A 41 -0.68 15.65 -7.28
CA GLY A 41 0.20 15.23 -6.19
C GLY A 41 -0.51 14.53 -5.01
N ALA A 42 -1.82 14.29 -5.12
CA ALA A 42 -2.58 13.58 -4.08
C ALA A 42 -2.12 12.13 -3.88
N LEU A 43 -1.60 11.48 -4.93
CA LEU A 43 -1.00 10.16 -4.79
C LEU A 43 0.26 10.21 -3.91
N ASP A 44 1.11 11.22 -4.05
CA ASP A 44 2.30 11.39 -3.22
C ASP A 44 1.94 11.75 -1.77
N PHE A 45 0.84 12.48 -1.58
CA PHE A 45 0.26 12.72 -0.26
C PHE A 45 -0.18 11.40 0.41
N LEU A 46 -0.88 10.52 -0.31
CA LEU A 46 -1.28 9.20 0.20
C LEU A 46 -0.06 8.32 0.52
N ILE A 47 0.98 8.34 -0.32
CA ILE A 47 2.24 7.61 -0.08
C ILE A 47 2.94 8.14 1.17
N SER A 48 3.01 9.45 1.34
CA SER A 48 3.61 10.08 2.52
C SER A 48 2.86 9.65 3.78
N ARG A 49 1.52 9.64 3.72
CA ARG A 49 0.68 9.19 4.83
C ARG A 49 0.85 7.70 5.12
N LEU A 50 1.00 6.86 4.10
CA LEU A 50 1.34 5.45 4.27
C LEU A 50 2.65 5.31 5.04
N SER A 51 3.69 6.04 4.63
CA SER A 51 5.02 5.95 5.25
C SER A 51 5.04 6.40 6.72
N SER A 52 4.20 7.37 7.09
CA SER A 52 4.12 7.91 8.46
C SER A 52 3.17 7.15 9.37
N THR A 53 2.24 6.37 8.81
CA THR A 53 1.27 5.60 9.60
C THR A 53 1.98 4.38 10.20
N ASP A 54 1.63 3.98 11.41
CA ASP A 54 2.17 2.76 12.01
C ASP A 54 1.76 1.51 11.20
N PHE A 55 2.66 0.52 11.07
CA PHE A 55 2.43 -0.71 10.31
C PHE A 55 1.21 -1.49 10.82
N ARG A 56 0.95 -1.49 12.13
CA ARG A 56 -0.15 -2.22 12.77
C ARG A 56 -1.46 -1.44 12.82
N SER A 57 -1.45 -0.18 12.37
CA SER A 57 -2.64 0.66 12.39
C SER A 57 -3.71 0.15 11.41
N ARG A 58 -4.94 -0.01 11.89
CA ARG A 58 -6.10 -0.32 11.04
C ARG A 58 -6.36 0.75 9.99
N ASP A 59 -5.97 2.00 10.27
CA ASP A 59 -6.15 3.11 9.32
C ASP A 59 -5.23 2.97 8.11
N ARG A 60 -4.12 2.22 8.22
CA ARG A 60 -3.18 1.96 7.12
C ARG A 60 -3.87 1.25 5.94
N LEU A 61 -4.81 0.34 6.21
CA LEU A 61 -5.58 -0.38 5.18
C LEU A 61 -6.36 0.56 4.27
N THR A 62 -6.84 1.68 4.81
CA THR A 62 -7.56 2.70 4.04
C THR A 62 -6.69 3.31 2.94
N ILE A 63 -5.37 3.35 3.15
CA ILE A 63 -4.39 3.92 2.22
C ILE A 63 -3.83 2.82 1.31
N VAL A 64 -3.59 1.62 1.82
CA VAL A 64 -3.08 0.51 1.00
C VAL A 64 -4.11 0.06 -0.03
N GLN A 65 -5.38 -0.04 0.35
CA GLN A 65 -6.43 -0.52 -0.55
C GLN A 65 -6.49 0.28 -1.86
N PRO A 66 -6.57 1.61 -1.90
CA PRO A 66 -6.61 2.34 -3.17
C PRO A 66 -5.34 2.22 -4.02
N LEU A 67 -4.17 1.97 -3.41
CA LEU A 67 -2.90 1.83 -4.15
C LEU A 67 -2.90 0.62 -5.09
N HIS A 68 -3.67 -0.44 -4.80
CA HIS A 68 -3.78 -1.58 -5.71
C HIS A 68 -4.33 -1.17 -7.08
N HIS A 69 -5.26 -0.20 -7.14
CA HIS A 69 -5.81 0.28 -8.42
C HIS A 69 -4.75 0.95 -9.28
N PHE A 70 -3.70 1.53 -8.68
CA PHE A 70 -2.57 2.11 -9.40
C PHE A 70 -1.59 1.04 -9.89
N VAL A 71 -1.47 -0.10 -9.20
CA VAL A 71 -0.64 -1.23 -9.66
C VAL A 71 -1.20 -1.81 -10.97
N HIS A 72 -2.52 -1.84 -11.12
CA HIS A 72 -3.18 -2.31 -12.34
C HIS A 72 -3.17 -1.29 -13.50
N ASP A 73 -2.64 -0.09 -13.29
CA ASP A 73 -2.53 0.97 -14.27
C ASP A 73 -1.04 1.21 -14.58
N THR A 74 -0.61 1.06 -15.83
CA THR A 74 0.80 1.23 -16.23
C THR A 74 1.40 2.56 -15.76
N SER A 75 0.65 3.66 -15.89
CA SER A 75 1.10 4.98 -15.45
C SER A 75 1.13 5.10 -13.92
N GLY A 76 0.18 4.44 -13.25
CA GLY A 76 0.14 4.35 -11.79
C GLY A 76 1.34 3.56 -11.25
N MET A 77 1.58 2.38 -11.79
CA MET A 77 2.68 1.51 -11.39
C MET A 77 4.03 2.16 -11.66
N ALA A 78 4.19 2.85 -12.79
CA ALA A 78 5.40 3.62 -13.08
C ALA A 78 5.63 4.75 -12.07
N HIS A 79 4.57 5.45 -11.63
CA HIS A 79 4.67 6.47 -10.58
C HIS A 79 5.10 5.85 -9.25
N LEU A 80 4.45 4.77 -8.83
CA LEU A 80 4.76 4.05 -7.59
C LEU A 80 6.20 3.53 -7.57
N ALA A 81 6.64 2.87 -8.64
CA ALA A 81 7.97 2.29 -8.73
C ALA A 81 9.10 3.33 -8.74
N ARG A 82 8.81 4.57 -9.18
CA ARG A 82 9.77 5.69 -9.14
C ARG A 82 9.75 6.47 -7.82
N ASN A 83 8.69 6.31 -7.03
CA ASN A 83 8.59 6.97 -5.73
C ASN A 83 9.38 6.17 -4.68
N ARG A 84 10.54 6.69 -4.30
CA ARG A 84 11.43 6.05 -3.31
C ARG A 84 10.77 5.85 -1.95
N VAL A 85 9.95 6.81 -1.50
CA VAL A 85 9.24 6.71 -0.21
C VAL A 85 8.31 5.52 -0.22
N PHE A 86 7.58 5.31 -1.32
CA PHE A 86 6.73 4.14 -1.49
C PHE A 86 7.53 2.83 -1.44
N VAL A 87 8.60 2.72 -2.25
CA VAL A 87 9.42 1.51 -2.32
C VAL A 87 10.05 1.17 -0.95
N ASP A 88 10.67 2.16 -0.29
CA ASP A 88 11.29 1.99 1.01
C ASP A 88 10.25 1.57 2.07
N THR A 89 9.05 2.14 2.01
CA THR A 89 7.93 1.78 2.91
C THR A 89 7.46 0.34 2.69
N VAL A 90 7.29 -0.10 1.43
CA VAL A 90 6.86 -1.47 1.14
C VAL A 90 7.92 -2.49 1.57
N VAL A 91 9.21 -2.21 1.31
CA VAL A 91 10.31 -3.09 1.73
C VAL A 91 10.36 -3.20 3.26
N LYS A 92 10.21 -2.07 3.96
CA LYS A 92 10.11 -2.04 5.42
C LYS A 92 8.92 -2.89 5.90
N ASP A 93 7.72 -2.67 5.37
CA ASP A 93 6.50 -3.38 5.78
C ASP A 93 6.63 -4.90 5.57
N VAL A 94 7.18 -5.34 4.43
CA VAL A 94 7.41 -6.77 4.15
C VAL A 94 8.44 -7.35 5.13
N THR A 95 9.50 -6.60 5.43
CA THR A 95 10.53 -7.05 6.38
C THR A 95 9.96 -7.17 7.79
N GLU A 96 9.19 -6.19 8.24
CA GLU A 96 8.50 -6.21 9.54
C GLU A 96 7.51 -7.38 9.61
N PHE A 97 6.71 -7.59 8.56
CA PHE A 97 5.79 -8.72 8.48
C PHE A 97 6.50 -10.08 8.57
N VAL A 98 7.56 -10.29 7.79
CA VAL A 98 8.34 -11.54 7.82
C VAL A 98 9.04 -11.73 9.17
N SER A 99 9.48 -10.65 9.82
CA SER A 99 10.10 -10.75 11.14
C SER A 99 9.12 -11.16 12.25
N GLU A 100 7.86 -10.72 12.16
CA GLU A 100 6.82 -10.97 13.17
C GLU A 100 6.07 -12.29 12.93
N TRP A 101 5.86 -12.66 11.66
CA TRP A 101 5.00 -13.79 11.26
C TRP A 101 5.72 -14.85 10.43
N GLY A 102 6.99 -14.65 10.12
CA GLY A 102 7.76 -15.58 9.29
C GLY A 102 7.91 -16.95 9.94
N VAL A 103 7.55 -18.00 9.20
CA VAL A 103 7.81 -19.37 9.60
C VAL A 103 9.11 -19.82 8.92
N LEU A 104 10.13 -20.14 9.73
CA LEU A 104 11.33 -20.80 9.23
C LEU A 104 10.99 -22.27 8.95
N CYS A 105 10.95 -22.65 7.67
CA CYS A 105 10.88 -24.06 7.28
C CYS A 105 12.09 -24.81 7.87
N LYS A 106 11.83 -25.79 8.72
CA LYS A 106 12.87 -26.70 9.22
C LYS A 106 12.92 -27.90 8.28
N PRO A 107 14.07 -28.19 7.64
CA PRO A 107 14.20 -29.40 6.86
C PRO A 107 14.05 -30.61 7.79
N GLU A 108 13.10 -31.49 7.49
CA GLU A 108 12.94 -32.76 8.18
C GLU A 108 13.73 -33.82 7.40
N ILE A 109 14.75 -34.39 8.06
CA ILE A 109 15.48 -35.53 7.50
C ILE A 109 14.70 -36.77 7.92
N ILE A 110 13.93 -37.34 6.98
CA ILE A 110 13.30 -38.64 7.18
C ILE A 110 14.41 -39.68 7.04
N SER A 111 14.82 -40.29 8.16
CA SER A 111 15.66 -41.49 8.11
C SER A 111 14.80 -42.69 7.69
N ASP A 112 15.41 -43.65 6.99
CA ASP A 112 14.73 -44.86 6.47
C ASP A 112 14.01 -45.68 7.57
N GLU A 113 14.34 -45.47 8.85
CA GLU A 113 13.67 -46.08 10.00
C GLU A 113 12.22 -45.61 10.22
N TYR A 114 11.81 -44.48 9.63
CA TYR A 114 10.45 -43.93 9.78
C TYR A 114 9.51 -44.25 8.60
N GLN A 115 9.99 -44.90 7.54
CA GLN A 115 9.17 -45.29 6.38
C GLN A 115 8.14 -46.41 6.67
N TYR A 116 8.23 -47.07 7.82
CA TYR A 116 7.45 -48.28 8.14
C TYR A 116 6.63 -48.21 9.43
N ARG A 117 6.25 -47.03 9.93
CA ARG A 117 5.24 -46.96 11.01
C ARG A 117 3.83 -47.01 10.39
N PRO A 118 3.02 -48.06 10.66
CA PRO A 118 1.62 -48.05 10.25
C PRO A 118 0.86 -46.98 11.04
N GLN A 119 -0.04 -46.27 10.36
CA GLN A 119 -1.00 -45.35 10.99
C GLN A 119 -2.08 -46.11 11.77
#